data_AF-A0A1J4N1D7-F1
#
_entry.id   AF-A0A1J4N1D7-F1
#
_cell.length_a   1.000
_cell.length_b   1.000
_cell.length_c   1.000
_cell.angle_alpha   90.00
_cell.angle_beta   90.00
_cell.angle_gamma   90.00
#
_symmetry.space_group_name_H-M   'P 1'
#
loop_
_entity.id
_entity.type
_entity.pdbx_description
1 polymer ?
#
loop_
_entity_poly.entity_id
_entity_poly.type
_entity_poly.pdbx_seq_one_letter_code
_entity_poly.pdbx_strand_id
1 'polypeptide(L)'
;MVVVAGLLIAGLVTAFAPWWHSLVYATGSIVSLLVLFSIQHTTNRQTKAILLKLDQLVEGVEGADNDVIGMEDRDLEDQEHIRHRHQR
;
A
#
# COMPACT_ATOMS: atom_id res chain seq x y z
N MET A 1 5.99 19.69 13.69
CA MET A 1 5.91 20.67 14.81
C MET A 1 5.14 21.93 14.44
N VAL A 2 5.38 22.56 13.29
CA VAL A 2 4.68 23.80 12.86
C VAL A 2 3.15 23.63 12.76
N VAL A 3 2.67 22.50 12.23
CA VAL A 3 1.23 22.22 12.11
C VAL A 3 0.54 22.12 13.48
N VAL A 4 1.19 21.48 14.44
CA VAL A 4 0.66 21.32 15.81
C VAL A 4 0.62 22.68 16.53
N ALA A 5 1.67 23.50 16.38
CA ALA A 5 1.70 24.85 16.95
C ALA A 5 0.63 25.77 16.33
N GLY A 6 0.44 25.71 15.01
CA GLY A 6 -0.59 26.49 14.32
C GLY A 6 -2.01 26.12 14.76
N LEU A 7 -2.27 24.82 14.96
CA LEU A 7 -3.55 24.35 15.51
C LEU A 7 -3.75 24.87 16.95
N LEU A 8 -2.75 24.78 17.82
CA LEU A 8 -2.88 25.27 19.21
C LEU A 8 -3.19 26.77 19.29
N ILE A 9 -2.54 27.59 18.45
CA ILE A 9 -2.78 29.03 18.37
C ILE A 9 -4.20 29.32 17.87
N ALA A 10 -4.65 28.62 16.82
CA ALA A 10 -6.00 28.80 16.29
C ALA A 10 -7.10 28.33 17.26
N GLY A 11 -6.86 27.29 18.05
CA GLY A 11 -7.75 26.87 19.15
C GLY A 11 -7.85 27.92 20.26
N LEU A 12 -6.74 28.56 20.63
CA LEU A 12 -6.70 29.61 21.65
C LEU A 12 -7.39 30.90 21.18
N VAL A 13 -7.21 31.28 19.91
CA VAL A 13 -7.86 32.47 19.29
C VAL A 13 -9.38 32.28 19.16
N THR A 14 -9.86 31.05 18.97
CA THR A 14 -11.29 30.73 18.84
C THR A 14 -11.96 30.34 20.16
N ALA A 15 -11.27 30.49 21.29
CA ALA A 15 -11.74 30.10 22.63
C ALA A 15 -12.22 28.64 22.71
N PHE A 16 -11.61 27.74 21.93
CA PHE A 16 -12.01 26.32 21.84
C PHE A 16 -13.49 26.13 21.52
N ALA A 17 -14.00 26.85 20.51
CA ALA A 17 -15.35 26.66 20.01
C ALA A 17 -15.65 25.19 19.68
N PRO A 18 -16.90 24.69 19.83
CA PRO A 18 -17.21 23.26 19.70
C PRO A 18 -16.80 22.60 18.37
N TRP A 19 -16.76 23.36 17.26
CA TRP A 19 -16.36 22.89 15.93
C TRP A 19 -14.84 22.74 15.76
N TRP A 20 -14.06 23.33 16.66
CA TRP A 20 -12.60 23.29 16.62
C TRP A 20 -12.06 21.86 16.72
N HIS A 21 -12.62 21.05 17.61
CA HIS A 21 -12.23 19.64 17.73
C HIS A 21 -12.49 18.85 16.44
N SER A 22 -13.61 19.10 15.76
CA SER A 22 -13.93 18.46 14.48
C SER A 22 -12.89 18.78 13.41
N LEU A 23 -12.37 20.00 13.37
CA LEU A 23 -11.30 20.40 12.45
C LEU A 23 -10.00 19.61 12.71
N VAL A 24 -9.60 19.49 13.97
CA VAL A 24 -8.39 18.75 14.36
C VAL A 24 -8.53 17.26 14.00
N TYR A 25 -9.65 16.63 14.35
CA TYR A 25 -9.88 15.22 14.04
C TYR A 25 -9.93 14.96 12.53
N ALA A 26 -10.65 15.80 11.76
CA ALA A 26 -10.71 15.68 10.30
C ALA A 26 -9.32 15.83 9.66
N THR A 27 -8.51 16.78 10.15
CA THR A 27 -7.14 16.98 9.66
C THR A 27 -6.26 15.76 9.95
N GLY A 28 -6.35 15.19 11.15
CA GLY A 28 -5.64 13.97 11.52
C GLY A 28 -6.00 12.79 10.61
N SER A 29 -7.29 12.63 10.30
CA SER A 29 -7.76 11.60 9.36
C SER A 29 -7.19 11.79 7.95
N ILE A 30 -7.17 13.02 7.43
CA ILE A 30 -6.58 13.31 6.11
C ILE A 30 -5.08 12.98 6.09
N VAL A 31 -4.32 13.42 7.10
CA VAL A 31 -2.88 13.12 7.20
C VAL A 31 -2.64 11.62 7.29
N SER A 32 -3.44 10.89 8.06
CA SER A 32 -3.36 9.44 8.15
C SER A 32 -3.59 8.76 6.80
N LEU A 33 -4.60 9.19 6.04
CA LEU A 33 -4.86 8.70 4.68
C LEU A 33 -3.68 9.00 3.74
N LEU A 34 -3.09 10.19 3.83
CA LEU A 34 -1.90 10.54 3.03
C LEU A 34 -0.71 9.64 3.36
N VAL A 35 -0.47 9.37 4.65
CA VAL A 35 0.58 8.43 5.08
C VAL A 35 0.29 7.04 4.53
N LEU A 36 -0.94 6.53 4.68
CA LEU A 36 -1.34 5.23 4.17
C LEU A 36 -1.14 5.14 2.65
N PHE A 37 -1.57 6.15 1.90
CA PHE A 37 -1.37 6.23 0.45
C PHE A 37 0.11 6.28 0.07
N SER A 38 0.93 7.06 0.78
CA SER A 38 2.37 7.17 0.54
C SER A 38 3.09 5.84 0.78
N ILE A 39 2.70 5.13 1.85
CA ILE A 39 3.21 3.79 2.15
C ILE A 39 2.77 2.84 1.05
N GLN A 40 1.48 2.77 0.72
CA GLN A 40 0.95 1.92 -0.34
C GLN A 40 1.65 2.15 -1.68
N HIS A 41 1.86 3.40 -2.09
CA HIS A 41 2.57 3.73 -3.32
C HIS A 41 4.00 3.17 -3.33
N THR A 42 4.73 3.32 -2.23
CA THR A 42 6.11 2.84 -2.11
C THR A 42 6.16 1.33 -2.02
N THR A 43 5.31 0.73 -1.18
CA THR A 43 5.21 -0.72 -0.99
C THR A 43 4.80 -1.42 -2.27
N ASN A 44 3.80 -0.91 -3.01
CA ASN A 44 3.38 -1.50 -4.28
C ASN A 44 4.52 -1.57 -5.29
N ARG A 45 5.31 -0.49 -5.41
CA ARG A 45 6.51 -0.48 -6.26
C ARG A 45 7.59 -1.46 -5.79
N GLN A 46 7.80 -1.57 -4.47
CA GLN A 46 8.76 -2.52 -3.90
C GLN A 46 8.34 -3.97 -4.13
N THR A 47 7.06 -4.30 -3.92
CA THR A 47 6.50 -5.63 -4.15
C THR A 47 6.70 -6.05 -5.61
N LYS A 48 6.37 -5.19 -6.58
CA LYS A 48 6.59 -5.50 -8.00
C LYS A 48 8.06 -5.75 -8.34
N ALA A 49 8.97 -4.99 -7.75
CA ALA A 49 10.41 -5.20 -7.94
C ALA A 49 10.91 -6.52 -7.32
N ILE A 50 10.29 -6.99 -6.24
CA ILE A 50 10.58 -8.29 -5.63
C ILE A 50 10.08 -9.42 -6.53
N LEU A 51 8.84 -9.33 -7.04
CA LEU A 51 8.25 -10.32 -7.93
C LEU A 51 9.07 -10.48 -9.22
N LEU A 52 9.45 -9.39 -9.87
CA LEU A 52 10.32 -9.42 -11.05
C LEU A 52 11.69 -10.06 -10.79
N LYS A 53 12.25 -9.88 -9.59
CA LYS A 53 13.52 -10.53 -9.22
C LYS A 53 13.32 -12.03 -8.97
N LEU A 54 12.19 -12.41 -8.38
CA LEU A 54 11.85 -13.80 -8.16
C LEU A 54 11.61 -14.53 -9.49
N ASP A 55 10.91 -13.89 -10.43
CA ASP A 55 10.70 -14.40 -11.78
C ASP A 55 12.03 -14.70 -12.48
N GLN A 56 13.00 -13.77 -12.43
CA GLN A 56 14.33 -14.00 -13.00
C GLN A 56 15.11 -15.13 -12.31
N LEU A 57 14.93 -15.30 -11.00
CA LEU A 57 15.54 -16.41 -10.27
C LEU A 57 14.91 -17.75 -10.67
N VAL A 58 13.59 -17.79 -10.87
CA VAL A 58 12.85 -19.00 -11.30
C VAL A 58 13.22 -19.37 -12.74
N GLU A 59 13.33 -18.39 -13.65
CA GLU A 59 13.75 -18.60 -15.04
C GLU A 59 15.15 -19.23 -15.14
N GLY A 60 16.04 -18.93 -14.19
CA GLY A 60 17.39 -19.48 -14.14
C GLY A 60 17.51 -20.89 -13.54
N VAL A 61 16.42 -21.46 -13.01
CA VAL A 61 16.43 -22.79 -12.36
C VAL A 61 15.99 -23.87 -13.36
N GLU A 62 16.89 -24.81 -13.67
CA GLU A 62 16.56 -25.95 -14.54
C GLU A 62 15.41 -26.80 -13.93
N GLY A 63 14.34 -26.97 -14.71
CA GLY A 63 13.16 -27.74 -14.31
C GLY A 63 12.11 -26.96 -13.52
N ALA A 64 12.28 -25.65 -13.33
CA ALA A 64 11.22 -24.79 -12.81
C ALA A 64 10.09 -24.62 -13.85
N ASP A 65 8.85 -24.55 -13.37
CA ASP A 65 7.70 -24.33 -14.24
C ASP A 65 7.62 -22.85 -14.64
N ASN A 66 7.88 -22.56 -15.91
CA ASN A 66 7.81 -21.19 -16.43
C ASN A 66 6.38 -20.61 -16.41
N ASP A 67 5.35 -21.45 -16.22
CA ASP A 67 3.96 -20.99 -16.17
C ASP A 67 3.64 -20.20 -14.88
N VAL A 68 4.47 -20.34 -13.83
CA VAL A 68 4.33 -19.56 -12.58
C VAL A 68 4.93 -18.15 -12.65
N ILE A 69 5.72 -17.85 -13.69
CA ILE A 69 6.35 -16.54 -13.88
C ILE A 69 5.29 -15.50 -14.27
N GLY A 70 5.31 -14.35 -13.60
CA GLY A 70 4.37 -13.25 -13.83
C GLY A 70 2.91 -13.61 -13.50
N MET A 71 2.70 -14.63 -12.66
CA MET A 71 1.37 -15.10 -12.26
C MET A 71 0.56 -14.02 -11.53
N GLU A 72 1.20 -13.08 -10.83
CA GLU A 72 0.54 -11.99 -10.10
C GLU A 72 -0.26 -11.02 -10.98
N ASP A 73 0.15 -10.89 -12.25
CA ASP A 73 -0.45 -9.97 -13.22
C ASP A 73 -1.55 -10.69 -14.06
N ARG A 74 -1.73 -12.02 -13.90
CA ARG A 74 -2.77 -12.81 -14.59
C ARG A 74 -4.13 -12.74 -13.87
N ASP A 75 -5.20 -13.07 -14.60
CA ASP A 75 -6.55 -13.12 -14.04
C ASP A 75 -6.69 -14.22 -12.97
N LEU A 76 -7.63 -14.04 -12.04
CA LEU A 76 -7.90 -14.99 -10.96
C LEU A 76 -8.25 -16.39 -11.50
N GLU A 77 -8.98 -16.46 -12.62
CA GLU A 77 -9.36 -17.74 -13.23
C GLU A 77 -8.15 -18.50 -13.79
N ASP A 78 -7.18 -17.77 -14.35
CA ASP A 78 -5.91 -18.34 -14.82
C ASP A 78 -5.03 -18.78 -13.64
N GLN A 79 -5.00 -17.99 -12.57
CA GLN A 79 -4.27 -18.33 -11.35
C GLN A 79 -4.80 -19.63 -10.71
N GLU A 80 -6.13 -19.82 -10.69
CA GLU A 80 -6.78 -21.01 -10.15
C GLU A 80 -6.50 -22.25 -11.01
N HIS A 81 -6.51 -22.12 -12.34
CA HIS A 81 -6.15 -23.21 -13.25
C HIS A 81 -4.72 -23.73 -13.05
N ILE A 82 -3.74 -22.85 -12.90
CA ILE A 82 -2.33 -23.23 -12.67
C ILE A 82 -2.19 -23.92 -11.31
N ARG A 83 -2.85 -23.39 -10.27
CA ARG A 83 -2.88 -24.00 -8.94
C ARG A 83 -3.44 -25.43 -8.98
N HIS A 84 -4.49 -25.69 -9.76
CA HIS A 84 -5.06 -27.03 -9.93
C HIS A 84 -4.15 -28.00 -10.66
N ARG A 85 -3.30 -27.53 -11.58
CA ARG A 85 -2.33 -28.38 -12.30
C ARG A 85 -1.21 -28.88 -11.38
N HIS A 86 -0.71 -28.03 -10.48
CA HIS A 86 0.38 -28.40 -9.55
C HIS A 86 -0.05 -29.24 -8.34
N GLN A 87 -1.35 -29.34 -8.06
CA GLN A 87 -1.87 -30.16 -6.96
C GLN A 87 -2.17 -31.62 -7.36
N ARG A 88 -1.85 -32.02 -8.58
CA ARG A 88 -1.99 -33.40 -9.09
C ARG A 88 -0.63 -34.07 -9.22
#